data_AF-A0A2H0U6M4-F1
#
_entry.id   AF-A0A2H0U6M4-F1
#
_cell.length_a   1.000
_cell.length_b   1.000
_cell.length_c   1.000
_cell.angle_alpha   90.00
_cell.angle_beta   90.00
_cell.angle_gamma   90.00
#
_symmetry.space_group_name_H-M   'P 1'
#
loop_
_entity.id
_entity.type
_entity.pdbx_description
1 polymer ?
#
loop_
_entity_poly.entity_id
_entity_poly.type
_entity_poly.pdbx_seq_one_letter_code
_entity_poly.pdbx_strand_id
1 'polypeptide(L)'
;NDFATWNNYSNQYWPAKYLIDKNGQIRYFHFGEGKYEETEKAIQELLKETGQTIDSQLSEMPDETPKIRFSPETYLGSNRMQYYYPGGNTGNVSKNFTLSDNIIYNSFGLGGNWEIEEESATAGKNAVLNYNFYANKVFLVMRPGTTKSRTVKVYLDGKPVNSSNAGSDVQNGIISIDSDRLYNLIDLKGNFGNHILKLEFGSGIEIFAFTFG
;
A
#
# COMPACT_ATOMS: atom_id res chain seq x y z
N ASN A 1 -0.21 -12.05 -18.39
CA ASN A 1 -0.99 -12.74 -17.36
C ASN A 1 -2.22 -11.89 -17.21
N ASP A 2 -3.22 -12.14 -18.04
CA ASP A 2 -4.35 -11.24 -18.23
C ASP A 2 -5.40 -11.48 -17.13
N PHE A 3 -4.90 -11.66 -15.90
CA PHE A 3 -5.67 -12.02 -14.72
C PHE A 3 -6.51 -13.28 -14.91
N ALA A 4 -6.12 -14.19 -15.83
CA ALA A 4 -6.96 -15.31 -16.24
C ALA A 4 -7.40 -16.20 -15.06
N THR A 5 -6.47 -16.61 -14.20
CA THR A 5 -6.79 -17.38 -12.98
C THR A 5 -7.60 -16.56 -11.99
N TRP A 6 -7.25 -15.29 -11.79
CA TRP A 6 -7.94 -14.38 -10.87
C TRP A 6 -9.42 -14.22 -11.24
N ASN A 7 -9.69 -13.95 -12.52
CA ASN A 7 -11.04 -13.82 -13.07
C ASN A 7 -11.79 -15.14 -13.01
N ASN A 8 -11.15 -16.27 -13.31
CA ASN A 8 -11.78 -17.59 -13.25
C ASN A 8 -12.19 -17.99 -11.82
N TYR A 9 -11.45 -17.52 -10.81
CA TYR A 9 -11.82 -17.67 -9.40
C TYR A 9 -12.80 -16.59 -8.91
N SER A 10 -13.20 -15.64 -9.77
CA SER A 10 -13.98 -14.46 -9.41
C SER A 10 -13.36 -13.69 -8.23
N ASN A 11 -12.03 -13.70 -8.13
CA ASN A 11 -11.34 -13.03 -7.03
C ASN A 11 -11.49 -11.52 -7.15
N GLN A 12 -11.58 -10.82 -6.02
CA GLN A 12 -11.75 -9.36 -5.98
C GLN A 12 -10.80 -8.67 -4.98
N TYR A 13 -10.01 -9.45 -4.23
CA TYR A 13 -9.23 -8.93 -3.12
C TYR A 13 -7.84 -9.54 -3.04
N TRP A 14 -6.89 -8.74 -2.57
CA TRP A 14 -5.61 -9.19 -2.04
C TRP A 14 -5.56 -8.93 -0.53
N PRO A 15 -5.05 -9.88 0.29
CA PRO A 15 -4.84 -11.28 -0.07
C PRO A 15 -6.17 -12.03 -0.25
N ALA A 16 -6.10 -13.21 -0.88
CA ALA A 16 -7.21 -14.15 -0.96
C ALA A 16 -6.69 -15.58 -0.83
N LYS A 17 -7.47 -16.43 -0.16
CA LYS A 17 -7.15 -17.85 0.08
C LYS A 17 -8.30 -18.70 -0.44
N TYR A 18 -7.97 -19.81 -1.10
CA TYR A 18 -8.93 -20.85 -1.52
C TYR A 18 -8.32 -22.20 -1.16
N LEU A 19 -9.03 -23.00 -0.34
CA LEU A 19 -8.61 -24.35 0.02
C LEU A 19 -9.40 -25.36 -0.81
N ILE A 20 -8.65 -26.27 -1.45
CA ILE A 20 -9.17 -27.28 -2.36
C ILE A 20 -8.92 -28.65 -1.71
N ASP A 21 -9.95 -29.49 -1.67
CA ASP A 21 -9.84 -30.82 -1.09
C ASP A 21 -9.23 -31.86 -2.04
N LYS A 22 -9.06 -33.09 -1.54
CA LYS A 22 -8.51 -34.22 -2.30
C LYS A 22 -9.29 -34.59 -3.56
N ASN A 23 -10.54 -34.14 -3.69
CA ASN A 23 -11.39 -34.39 -4.85
C ASN A 23 -11.41 -33.19 -5.82
N GLY A 24 -10.61 -32.15 -5.55
CA GLY A 24 -10.56 -30.95 -6.39
C GLY A 24 -11.68 -29.95 -6.13
N GLN A 25 -12.41 -30.07 -5.00
CA GLN A 25 -13.51 -29.16 -4.68
C GLN A 25 -13.02 -28.03 -3.77
N ILE A 26 -13.48 -26.79 -4.02
CA ILE A 26 -13.24 -25.67 -3.10
C ILE A 26 -14.10 -25.89 -1.86
N ARG A 27 -13.47 -25.93 -0.69
CA ARG A 27 -14.13 -26.19 0.60
C ARG A 27 -14.08 -25.01 1.55
N TYR A 28 -13.15 -24.10 1.33
CA TYR A 28 -13.00 -22.88 2.09
C TYR A 28 -12.45 -21.79 1.18
N PHE A 29 -12.91 -20.56 1.39
CA PHE A 29 -12.30 -19.38 0.81
C PHE A 29 -12.33 -18.23 1.81
N HIS A 30 -11.36 -17.33 1.70
CA HIS A 30 -11.29 -16.13 2.52
C HIS A 30 -10.72 -14.97 1.71
N PHE A 31 -11.43 -13.84 1.75
CA PHE A 31 -10.99 -12.58 1.18
C PHE A 31 -10.52 -11.64 2.27
N GLY A 32 -9.38 -11.00 2.03
CA GLY A 32 -8.75 -10.08 2.97
C GLY A 32 -7.75 -10.78 3.90
N GLU A 33 -7.12 -9.95 4.71
CA GLU A 33 -6.17 -10.36 5.73
C GLU A 33 -6.88 -10.92 6.97
N GLY A 34 -6.20 -11.82 7.69
CA GLY A 34 -6.68 -12.42 8.93
C GLY A 34 -7.25 -13.82 8.77
N LYS A 35 -8.07 -14.19 9.76
CA LYS A 35 -8.65 -15.53 9.95
C LYS A 35 -7.64 -16.67 9.82
N TYR A 36 -6.45 -16.47 10.37
CA TYR A 36 -5.33 -17.40 10.23
C TYR A 36 -5.63 -18.73 10.92
N GLU A 37 -6.12 -18.68 12.16
CA GLU A 37 -6.50 -19.87 12.93
C GLU A 37 -7.62 -20.65 12.25
N GLU A 38 -8.64 -19.96 11.73
CA GLU A 38 -9.76 -20.60 11.01
C GLU A 38 -9.30 -21.21 9.69
N THR A 39 -8.38 -20.54 8.99
CA THR A 39 -7.75 -21.10 7.78
C THR A 39 -6.99 -22.38 8.14
N GLU A 40 -6.22 -22.37 9.22
CA GLU A 40 -5.45 -23.54 9.66
C GLU A 40 -6.35 -24.71 10.08
N LYS A 41 -7.43 -24.45 10.83
CA LYS A 41 -8.44 -25.45 11.16
C LYS A 41 -9.02 -26.11 9.91
N ALA A 42 -9.37 -25.31 8.90
CA ALA A 42 -9.87 -25.84 7.63
C ALA A 42 -8.80 -26.68 6.91
N ILE A 43 -7.52 -26.28 6.92
CA ILE A 43 -6.42 -27.11 6.37
C ILE A 43 -6.33 -28.45 7.11
N GLN A 44 -6.33 -28.44 8.43
CA GLN A 44 -6.23 -29.66 9.24
C GLN A 44 -7.43 -30.61 9.01
N GLU A 45 -8.63 -30.06 8.87
CA GLU A 45 -9.84 -30.85 8.52
C GLU A 45 -9.70 -31.52 7.15
N LEU A 46 -9.27 -30.77 6.12
CA LEU A 46 -9.07 -31.32 4.78
C LEU A 46 -7.98 -32.38 4.73
N LEU A 47 -6.91 -32.24 5.54
CA LEU A 47 -5.88 -33.26 5.66
C LEU A 47 -6.42 -34.52 6.35
N LYS A 48 -7.23 -34.39 7.42
CA LYS A 48 -7.87 -35.54 8.08
C LYS A 48 -8.76 -36.33 7.12
N GLU A 49 -9.46 -35.66 6.20
CA GLU A 49 -10.27 -36.33 5.17
C GLU A 49 -9.42 -37.23 4.24
N THR A 50 -8.10 -37.04 4.16
CA THR A 50 -7.17 -37.92 3.40
C THR A 50 -6.74 -39.17 4.16
N GLY A 51 -7.16 -39.33 5.42
CA GLY A 51 -6.75 -40.42 6.31
C GLY A 51 -5.46 -40.12 7.08
N GLN A 52 -4.95 -38.89 7.02
CA GLN A 52 -3.82 -38.46 7.86
C GLN A 52 -4.28 -38.19 9.29
N THR A 53 -3.51 -38.68 10.26
CA THR A 53 -3.62 -38.26 11.66
C THR A 53 -2.94 -36.91 11.81
N ILE A 54 -3.65 -35.92 12.34
CA ILE A 54 -3.12 -34.58 12.57
C ILE A 54 -3.02 -34.36 14.08
N ASP A 55 -1.79 -34.48 14.59
CA ASP A 55 -1.44 -34.27 16.00
C ASP A 55 -0.81 -32.89 16.24
N SER A 56 -0.63 -32.09 15.18
CA SER A 56 -0.13 -30.72 15.27
C SER A 56 -1.14 -29.81 15.94
N GLN A 57 -0.71 -29.07 16.96
CA GLN A 57 -1.48 -27.96 17.49
C GLN A 57 -1.55 -26.81 16.49
N LEU A 58 -2.50 -25.91 16.68
CA LEU A 58 -2.62 -24.70 15.87
C LEU A 58 -1.39 -23.81 16.09
N SER A 59 -1.01 -23.08 15.05
CA SER A 59 0.09 -22.13 15.09
C SER A 59 -0.16 -21.01 16.10
N GLU A 60 0.83 -20.72 16.94
CA GLU A 60 0.80 -19.61 17.90
C GLU A 60 1.35 -18.29 17.31
N MET A 61 1.47 -18.20 15.97
CA MET A 61 1.94 -16.96 15.34
C MET A 61 1.01 -15.79 15.71
N PRO A 62 1.56 -14.64 16.12
CA PRO A 62 0.75 -13.49 16.49
C PRO A 62 -0.07 -13.02 15.29
N ASP A 63 -1.37 -12.83 15.50
CA ASP A 63 -2.23 -12.16 14.51
C ASP A 63 -1.98 -10.65 14.57
N GLU A 64 -1.16 -10.16 13.64
CA GLU A 64 -0.84 -8.75 13.47
C GLU A 64 -1.87 -8.02 12.58
N THR A 65 -2.97 -8.66 12.18
CA THR A 65 -4.01 -8.01 11.35
C THR A 65 -4.55 -6.79 12.09
N PRO A 66 -4.49 -5.59 11.50
CA PRO A 66 -4.95 -4.41 12.20
C PRO A 66 -6.47 -4.46 12.41
N LYS A 67 -6.91 -4.25 13.65
CA LYS A 67 -8.35 -4.27 14.03
C LYS A 67 -9.03 -2.91 13.91
N ILE A 68 -8.27 -1.87 13.55
CA ILE A 68 -8.73 -0.48 13.46
C ILE A 68 -8.89 -0.14 11.97
N ARG A 69 -9.89 0.67 11.62
CA ARG A 69 -10.02 1.21 10.26
C ARG A 69 -9.00 2.34 10.08
N PHE A 70 -8.05 2.15 9.18
CA PHE A 70 -7.05 3.14 8.78
C PHE A 70 -7.33 3.66 7.35
N SER A 71 -6.49 4.57 6.85
CA SER A 71 -6.60 5.10 5.49
C SER A 71 -6.69 3.96 4.45
N PRO A 72 -7.59 4.07 3.46
CA PRO A 72 -7.71 3.03 2.45
C PRO A 72 -6.47 3.01 1.55
N GLU A 73 -6.22 1.86 0.91
CA GLU A 73 -5.27 1.82 -0.20
C GLU A 73 -5.62 2.89 -1.22
N THR A 74 -4.63 3.71 -1.58
CA THR A 74 -4.86 4.91 -2.38
C THR A 74 -3.99 4.92 -3.62
N TYR A 75 -4.65 4.74 -4.77
CA TYR A 75 -4.03 4.69 -6.08
C TYR A 75 -3.78 6.10 -6.64
N LEU A 76 -2.63 6.24 -7.30
CA LEU A 76 -2.11 7.50 -7.84
C LEU A 76 -2.13 7.54 -9.37
N GLY A 77 -2.39 6.40 -10.03
CA GLY A 77 -2.76 6.33 -11.44
C GLY A 77 -4.23 6.66 -11.68
N SER A 78 -4.52 7.34 -12.79
CA SER A 78 -5.84 7.90 -13.10
C SER A 78 -6.95 6.86 -13.17
N ASN A 79 -6.65 5.61 -13.56
CA ASN A 79 -7.64 4.55 -13.76
C ASN A 79 -8.35 4.18 -12.45
N ARG A 80 -7.63 4.27 -11.32
CA ARG A 80 -8.11 3.89 -9.99
C ARG A 80 -8.05 5.02 -8.96
N MET A 81 -7.64 6.22 -9.37
CA MET A 81 -7.56 7.40 -8.51
C MET A 81 -8.95 7.82 -8.02
N GLN A 82 -9.11 7.89 -6.69
CA GLN A 82 -10.38 8.28 -6.04
C GLN A 82 -10.22 9.44 -5.06
N TYR A 83 -9.02 9.63 -4.51
CA TYR A 83 -8.76 10.48 -3.35
C TYR A 83 -7.86 11.68 -3.66
N TYR A 84 -7.74 12.07 -4.92
CA TYR A 84 -7.05 13.30 -5.29
C TYR A 84 -7.86 14.52 -4.83
N TYR A 85 -7.19 15.52 -4.25
CA TYR A 85 -7.81 16.76 -3.83
C TYR A 85 -7.21 17.96 -4.59
N PRO A 86 -8.04 18.88 -5.10
CA PRO A 86 -9.51 18.83 -5.15
C PRO A 86 -10.01 18.01 -6.36
N GLY A 87 -11.10 17.25 -6.19
CA GLY A 87 -11.88 16.72 -7.33
C GLY A 87 -11.87 15.19 -7.53
N GLY A 88 -11.21 14.42 -6.67
CA GLY A 88 -11.22 12.96 -6.65
C GLY A 88 -10.29 12.31 -7.67
N ASN A 89 -10.27 12.79 -8.92
CA ASN A 89 -9.47 12.24 -10.01
C ASN A 89 -8.98 13.34 -10.95
N THR A 90 -7.79 13.16 -11.54
CA THR A 90 -7.17 14.13 -12.46
C THR A 90 -7.33 13.77 -13.94
N GLY A 91 -7.65 12.50 -14.26
CA GLY A 91 -7.51 11.92 -15.60
C GLY A 91 -6.04 11.75 -16.01
N ASN A 92 -5.81 11.23 -17.21
CA ASN A 92 -4.47 11.22 -17.81
C ASN A 92 -4.06 12.66 -18.14
N VAL A 93 -2.99 13.16 -17.52
CA VAL A 93 -2.58 14.56 -17.69
C VAL A 93 -1.11 14.76 -17.37
N SER A 94 -0.43 15.57 -18.19
CA SER A 94 0.91 16.08 -17.86
C SER A 94 0.83 17.59 -17.65
N LYS A 95 1.01 18.05 -16.41
CA LYS A 95 0.91 19.48 -16.07
C LYS A 95 1.65 19.84 -14.78
N ASN A 96 1.72 21.14 -14.50
CA ASN A 96 2.11 21.65 -13.19
C ASN A 96 0.85 21.79 -12.31
N PHE A 97 0.89 21.17 -11.13
CA PHE A 97 -0.16 21.19 -10.13
C PHE A 97 0.15 22.21 -9.04
N THR A 98 -0.91 22.83 -8.51
CA THR A 98 -0.80 23.72 -7.34
C THR A 98 -1.09 22.91 -6.09
N LEU A 99 -0.12 22.86 -5.17
CA LEU A 99 -0.29 22.17 -3.90
C LEU A 99 -1.36 22.87 -3.06
N SER A 100 -2.33 22.10 -2.55
CA SER A 100 -3.26 22.59 -1.55
C SER A 100 -2.66 22.41 -0.15
N ASP A 101 -2.67 23.48 0.65
CA ASP A 101 -2.23 23.42 2.06
C ASP A 101 -3.24 22.70 2.95
N ASN A 102 -4.53 22.69 2.57
CA ASN A 102 -5.62 22.09 3.33
C ASN A 102 -6.20 20.89 2.58
N ILE A 103 -5.57 19.74 2.74
CA ILE A 103 -6.09 18.47 2.21
C ILE A 103 -7.00 17.80 3.24
N ILE A 104 -8.17 17.36 2.77
CA ILE A 104 -9.16 16.69 3.60
C ILE A 104 -8.70 15.29 4.00
N TYR A 105 -9.33 14.74 5.04
CA TYR A 105 -9.07 13.40 5.56
C TYR A 105 -9.10 12.32 4.46
N ASN A 106 -8.13 11.39 4.50
CA ASN A 106 -7.96 10.32 3.51
C ASN A 106 -7.89 10.85 2.07
N SER A 107 -7.11 11.90 1.84
CA SER A 107 -6.90 12.46 0.51
C SER A 107 -5.47 12.95 0.33
N PHE A 108 -5.05 12.99 -0.93
CA PHE A 108 -3.75 13.50 -1.33
C PHE A 108 -3.87 14.68 -2.28
N GLY A 109 -2.90 15.59 -2.22
CA GLY A 109 -2.76 16.71 -3.14
C GLY A 109 -1.39 16.67 -3.83
N LEU A 110 -1.35 17.14 -5.07
CA LEU A 110 -0.13 17.21 -5.87
C LEU A 110 0.31 18.67 -6.04
N GLY A 111 1.62 18.90 -6.04
CA GLY A 111 2.24 20.17 -6.39
C GLY A 111 3.45 19.97 -7.30
N GLY A 112 3.75 20.98 -8.12
CA GLY A 112 4.84 20.90 -9.10
C GLY A 112 4.45 20.10 -10.34
N ASN A 113 5.42 19.76 -11.17
CA ASN A 113 5.16 19.03 -12.41
C ASN A 113 4.92 17.55 -12.15
N TRP A 114 3.86 17.00 -12.75
CA TRP A 114 3.54 15.58 -12.74
C TRP A 114 3.01 15.14 -14.10
N GLU A 115 3.32 13.90 -14.46
CA GLU A 115 2.67 13.16 -15.55
C GLU A 115 1.85 12.03 -14.93
N ILE A 116 0.53 12.09 -15.06
CA ILE A 116 -0.41 11.10 -14.56
C ILE A 116 -0.86 10.24 -15.74
N GLU A 117 -0.66 8.94 -15.62
CA GLU A 117 -1.11 7.91 -16.56
C GLU A 117 -2.11 6.98 -15.86
N GLU A 118 -2.55 5.92 -16.55
CA GLU A 118 -3.59 5.01 -16.05
C GLU A 118 -3.21 4.36 -14.72
N GLU A 119 -1.97 3.87 -14.60
CA GLU A 119 -1.52 3.08 -13.45
C GLU A 119 -0.57 3.82 -12.50
N SER A 120 0.02 4.93 -12.94
CA SER A 120 1.07 5.63 -12.19
C SER A 120 1.01 7.15 -12.29
N ALA A 121 1.65 7.80 -11.33
CA ALA A 121 2.02 9.21 -11.39
C ALA A 121 3.55 9.33 -11.44
N THR A 122 4.08 10.06 -12.41
CA THR A 122 5.51 10.28 -12.60
C THR A 122 5.89 11.69 -12.17
N ALA A 123 6.83 11.76 -11.21
CA ALA A 123 7.32 13.01 -10.66
C ALA A 123 8.07 13.83 -11.73
N GLY A 124 7.74 15.10 -11.89
CA GLY A 124 8.49 16.04 -12.72
C GLY A 124 9.39 16.97 -11.90
N LYS A 125 9.62 18.17 -12.42
CA LYS A 125 10.32 19.25 -11.70
C LYS A 125 9.50 19.72 -10.50
N ASN A 126 10.16 19.86 -9.34
CA ASN A 126 9.57 20.34 -8.08
C ASN A 126 8.35 19.52 -7.61
N ALA A 127 8.29 18.24 -7.99
CA ALA A 127 7.19 17.35 -7.66
C ALA A 127 7.09 17.15 -6.14
N VAL A 128 5.91 17.43 -5.60
CA VAL A 128 5.59 17.30 -4.18
C VAL A 128 4.19 16.70 -4.02
N LEU A 129 4.00 15.89 -2.98
CA LEU A 129 2.72 15.29 -2.62
C LEU A 129 2.47 15.50 -1.14
N ASN A 130 1.28 16.00 -0.79
CA ASN A 130 0.78 15.99 0.59
C ASN A 130 -0.30 14.91 0.72
N TYR A 131 -0.32 14.19 1.84
CA TYR A 131 -1.34 13.21 2.17
C TYR A 131 -1.80 13.38 3.62
N ASN A 132 -3.12 13.44 3.85
CA ASN A 132 -3.73 13.47 5.18
C ASN A 132 -4.26 12.07 5.51
N PHE A 133 -3.49 11.32 6.30
CA PHE A 133 -3.72 9.89 6.56
C PHE A 133 -4.03 9.64 8.03
N TYR A 134 -4.67 8.49 8.29
CA TYR A 134 -4.81 7.89 9.60
C TYR A 134 -4.29 6.46 9.57
N ALA A 135 -3.13 6.22 10.19
CA ALA A 135 -2.46 4.91 10.27
C ALA A 135 -1.35 4.98 11.33
N ASN A 136 -0.71 3.86 11.65
CA ASN A 136 0.58 3.89 12.35
C ASN A 136 1.76 3.61 11.41
N LYS A 137 1.53 2.94 10.27
CA LYS A 137 2.53 2.76 9.21
C LYS A 137 2.04 3.30 7.87
N VAL A 138 2.97 3.84 7.09
CA VAL A 138 2.71 4.29 5.71
C VAL A 138 3.72 3.69 4.78
N PHE A 139 3.23 3.11 3.69
CA PHE A 139 4.04 2.56 2.63
C PHE A 139 3.64 3.17 1.29
N LEU A 140 4.58 3.21 0.35
CA LEU A 140 4.35 3.70 -1.01
C LEU A 140 5.08 2.79 -2.01
N VAL A 141 4.34 2.29 -2.99
CA VAL A 141 4.90 1.54 -4.13
C VAL A 141 5.53 2.54 -5.09
N MET A 142 6.85 2.41 -5.31
CA MET A 142 7.62 3.33 -6.15
C MET A 142 8.57 2.57 -7.08
N ARG A 143 8.92 3.23 -8.18
CA ARG A 143 9.92 2.81 -9.15
C ARG A 143 10.85 3.98 -9.47
N PRO A 144 12.18 3.77 -9.59
CA PRO A 144 13.14 4.85 -9.87
C PRO A 144 13.00 5.49 -11.26
N GLY A 145 12.28 4.83 -12.18
CA GLY A 145 12.19 5.19 -13.59
C GLY A 145 13.43 4.76 -14.37
N THR A 146 13.76 5.48 -15.44
CA THR A 146 14.88 5.14 -16.35
C THR A 146 16.27 5.46 -15.81
N THR A 147 16.36 6.31 -14.77
CA THR A 147 17.63 6.68 -14.14
C THR A 147 17.74 5.98 -12.79
N LYS A 148 18.88 5.32 -12.53
CA LYS A 148 19.10 4.63 -11.26
C LYS A 148 19.39 5.64 -10.13
N SER A 149 18.83 5.35 -8.95
CA SER A 149 19.00 6.08 -7.70
C SER A 149 18.48 7.53 -7.73
N ARG A 150 17.26 7.70 -7.23
CA ARG A 150 16.65 9.00 -6.98
C ARG A 150 16.21 9.07 -5.53
N THR A 151 16.14 10.27 -4.98
CA THR A 151 15.79 10.44 -3.57
C THR A 151 14.40 11.01 -3.39
N VAL A 152 13.71 10.59 -2.33
CA VAL A 152 12.48 11.22 -1.84
C VAL A 152 12.76 11.77 -0.45
N LYS A 153 12.46 13.05 -0.20
CA LYS A 153 12.48 13.61 1.16
C LYS A 153 11.13 13.43 1.82
N VAL A 154 11.14 13.05 3.09
CA VAL A 154 9.95 12.66 3.84
C VAL A 154 9.77 13.59 5.04
N TYR A 155 8.59 14.16 5.15
CA TYR A 155 8.19 15.05 6.23
C TYR A 155 6.89 14.55 6.84
N LEU A 156 6.80 14.59 8.16
CA LEU A 156 5.59 14.29 8.93
C LEU A 156 5.23 15.53 9.76
N ASP A 157 4.00 16.02 9.61
CA ASP A 157 3.47 17.21 10.30
C ASP A 157 4.39 18.44 10.17
N GLY A 158 4.91 18.64 8.95
CA GLY A 158 5.78 19.77 8.60
C GLY A 158 7.24 19.64 9.04
N LYS A 159 7.63 18.54 9.69
CA LYS A 159 9.01 18.30 10.15
C LYS A 159 9.64 17.14 9.38
N PRO A 160 10.95 17.19 9.07
CA PRO A 160 11.64 16.02 8.52
C PRO A 160 11.45 14.80 9.43
N VAL A 161 11.18 13.66 8.81
CA VAL A 161 11.09 12.37 9.52
C VAL A 161 12.44 12.05 10.16
N ASN A 162 12.40 11.55 11.40
CA ASN A 162 13.57 11.20 12.18
C ASN A 162 13.43 9.77 12.72
N SER A 163 14.44 9.29 13.47
CA SER A 163 14.48 7.90 13.96
C SER A 163 13.28 7.47 14.81
N SER A 164 12.51 8.40 15.39
CA SER A 164 11.32 8.04 16.19
C SER A 164 10.09 7.67 15.36
N ASN A 165 10.03 8.13 14.09
CA ASN A 165 8.87 7.93 13.20
C ASN A 165 9.24 7.44 11.79
N ALA A 166 10.53 7.21 11.53
CA ALA A 166 11.03 6.68 10.28
C ALA A 166 10.61 5.22 10.06
N GLY A 167 10.02 4.95 8.89
CA GLY A 167 9.96 3.60 8.34
C GLY A 167 11.36 3.08 8.00
N SER A 168 11.47 1.77 7.77
CA SER A 168 12.75 1.08 7.56
C SER A 168 13.55 1.56 6.35
N ASP A 169 12.92 2.23 5.39
CA ASP A 169 13.56 2.75 4.18
C ASP A 169 13.98 4.22 4.28
N VAL A 170 13.65 4.90 5.39
CA VAL A 170 13.99 6.32 5.61
C VAL A 170 15.27 6.45 6.42
N GLN A 171 16.26 7.12 5.85
CA GLN A 171 17.51 7.50 6.53
C GLN A 171 17.65 9.01 6.53
N ASN A 172 17.72 9.63 7.72
CA ASN A 172 17.81 11.09 7.88
C ASN A 172 16.73 11.88 7.12
N GLY A 173 15.50 11.35 7.09
CA GLY A 173 14.37 11.96 6.39
C GLY A 173 14.41 11.79 4.86
N ILE A 174 15.26 10.90 4.34
CA ILE A 174 15.44 10.67 2.91
C ILE A 174 15.31 9.17 2.60
N ILE A 175 14.65 8.84 1.50
CA ILE A 175 14.57 7.49 0.92
C ILE A 175 15.38 7.47 -0.37
N SER A 176 16.19 6.43 -0.57
CA SER A 176 16.81 6.13 -1.86
C SER A 176 15.92 5.15 -2.64
N ILE A 177 15.45 5.57 -3.81
CA ILE A 177 14.65 4.76 -4.74
C ILE A 177 15.59 4.09 -5.74
N ASP A 178 15.72 2.78 -5.61
CA ASP A 178 16.72 1.94 -6.28
C ASP A 178 16.12 0.77 -7.07
N SER A 179 14.87 0.40 -6.78
CA SER A 179 14.19 -0.78 -7.31
C SER A 179 12.67 -0.62 -7.27
N ASP A 180 11.97 -1.50 -7.98
CA ASP A 180 10.52 -1.49 -8.07
C ASP A 180 9.96 -2.27 -6.89
N ARG A 181 9.55 -1.58 -5.83
CA ARG A 181 9.07 -2.22 -4.60
C ARG A 181 8.18 -1.33 -3.75
N LEU A 182 7.64 -1.94 -2.70
CA LEU A 182 7.01 -1.23 -1.59
C LEU A 182 8.11 -0.62 -0.70
N TYR A 183 8.03 0.68 -0.46
CA TYR A 183 8.90 1.41 0.46
C TYR A 183 8.15 1.73 1.75
N ASN A 184 8.80 1.55 2.90
CA ASN A 184 8.30 1.86 4.24
C ASN A 184 8.72 3.28 4.66
N LEU A 185 7.77 4.21 4.64
CA LEU A 185 8.00 5.65 4.83
C LEU A 185 7.90 6.04 6.30
N ILE A 186 6.85 5.59 6.99
CA ILE A 186 6.53 6.00 8.36
C ILE A 186 6.27 4.77 9.22
N ASP A 187 6.79 4.78 10.44
CA ASP A 187 6.49 3.80 11.49
C ASP A 187 6.33 4.49 12.85
N LEU A 188 5.08 4.64 13.30
CA LEU A 188 4.69 5.28 14.56
C LEU A 188 4.64 4.31 15.73
N LYS A 189 5.22 3.10 15.60
CA LYS A 189 5.35 2.11 16.67
C LYS A 189 4.02 1.71 17.30
N GLY A 190 3.00 1.49 16.45
CA GLY A 190 1.65 1.13 16.88
C GLY A 190 0.78 2.30 17.34
N ASN A 191 1.31 3.53 17.38
CA ASN A 191 0.51 4.71 17.73
C ASN A 191 -0.26 5.20 16.50
N PHE A 192 -1.50 4.74 16.35
CA PHE A 192 -2.40 5.24 15.30
C PHE A 192 -2.75 6.70 15.53
N GLY A 193 -2.71 7.50 14.47
CA GLY A 193 -3.05 8.92 14.54
C GLY A 193 -3.31 9.52 13.17
N ASN A 194 -3.95 10.69 13.16
CA ASN A 194 -4.11 11.48 11.95
C ASN A 194 -2.89 12.38 11.75
N HIS A 195 -2.26 12.32 10.57
CA HIS A 195 -1.04 13.06 10.28
C HIS A 195 -1.01 13.59 8.84
N ILE A 196 -0.21 14.64 8.62
CA ILE A 196 0.09 15.16 7.29
C ILE A 196 1.47 14.66 6.86
N LEU A 197 1.48 13.74 5.90
CA LEU A 197 2.69 13.33 5.19
C LEU A 197 2.96 14.31 4.04
N LYS A 198 4.20 14.79 3.93
CA LYS A 198 4.68 15.50 2.74
C LYS A 198 5.89 14.78 2.16
N LEU A 199 5.86 14.56 0.85
CA LEU A 199 6.93 13.92 0.08
C LEU A 199 7.43 14.88 -1.00
N GLU A 200 8.74 15.08 -1.07
CA GLU A 200 9.40 15.82 -2.16
C GLU A 200 10.22 14.85 -3.01
N PHE A 201 9.94 14.78 -4.31
CA PHE A 201 10.45 13.73 -5.18
C PHE A 201 11.57 14.24 -6.09
N GLY A 202 12.60 13.41 -6.27
CA GLY A 202 13.47 13.51 -7.43
C GLY A 202 12.70 13.26 -8.73
N SER A 203 12.94 14.09 -9.76
CA SER A 203 12.23 13.99 -11.03
C SER A 203 12.41 12.62 -11.69
N GLY A 204 11.30 12.06 -12.15
CA GLY A 204 11.10 10.84 -12.93
C GLY A 204 10.85 9.58 -12.09
N ILE A 205 10.73 9.71 -10.76
CA ILE A 205 10.22 8.64 -9.90
C ILE A 205 8.76 8.38 -10.27
N GLU A 206 8.41 7.11 -10.47
CA GLU A 206 7.03 6.66 -10.67
C GLU A 206 6.45 6.21 -9.32
N ILE A 207 5.23 6.62 -9.01
CA ILE A 207 4.50 6.26 -7.79
C ILE A 207 3.14 5.66 -8.16
N PHE A 208 2.72 4.61 -7.44
CA PHE A 208 1.56 3.79 -7.85
C PHE A 208 0.44 3.82 -6.81
N ALA A 209 0.72 3.38 -5.58
CA ALA A 209 -0.28 3.30 -4.53
C ALA A 209 0.32 3.43 -3.14
N PHE A 210 -0.40 4.13 -2.26
CA PHE A 210 -0.18 4.09 -0.82
C PHE A 210 -0.88 2.90 -0.21
N THR A 211 -0.19 2.20 0.69
CA THR A 211 -0.78 1.23 1.62
C THR A 211 -0.43 1.61 3.06
N PHE A 212 -1.18 1.06 4.00
CA PHE A 212 -1.19 1.51 5.38
C PHE A 212 -1.26 0.30 6.32
N GLY A 213 -0.80 0.50 7.56
CA GLY A 213 -0.88 -0.51 8.61
C GLY A 213 -0.89 0.10 10.00
#